data_AF-A0A674DSD8-F1
#
_entry.id   AF-A0A674DSD8-F1
#
_cell.length_a   1.000
_cell.length_b   1.000
_cell.length_c   1.000
_cell.angle_alpha   90.00
_cell.angle_beta   90.00
_cell.angle_gamma   90.00
#
_symmetry.space_group_name_H-M   'P 1'
#
loop_
_entity.id
_entity.type
_entity.pdbx_description
1 polymer ?
#
loop_
_entity_poly.entity_id
_entity_poly.type
_entity_poly.pdbx_seq_one_letter_code
_entity_poly.pdbx_strand_id
1 'polypeptide(L)'
;MDKTAVVKVGAAASASVCALFGGVVLAQYMFAKKKRAGKKTKIIEMMPEFEKNTVHMRDPERVEQIICGMIKGGASKLQVITDFDMTLSRFAVNGKRCPTCHNIIDNCKLVTEDCRTKLLELKNTYYPIEIDPHLTMEEKYPFMVEWEGYEPFFDRLQQHNVPVFIFSAGLGDVLEEIIHQAGVYHPNVKVVSNFMDFDENGELRGFKGELIHVFNKHDGALRNTEYFKQVKDNCNIVLLGDSLGDLNMADGVPNVENILKIGFLNDKVEDRLEKYLDSYDIVLVKDETLDVPNSILQKII
;
A
#
# COMPACT_ATOMS: atom_id res chain seq x y z
N MET A 1 37.46 73.85 17.83
CA MET A 1 36.78 72.53 17.93
C MET A 1 37.85 71.46 17.86
N ASP A 2 37.91 70.57 18.84
CA ASP A 2 38.98 69.57 18.97
C ASP A 2 38.76 68.39 18.00
N LYS A 3 39.71 68.20 17.08
CA LYS A 3 39.68 67.09 16.10
C LYS A 3 39.85 65.72 16.76
N THR A 4 40.43 65.66 17.95
CA THR A 4 40.73 64.42 18.69
C THR A 4 39.46 63.78 19.27
N ALA A 5 38.46 64.59 19.61
CA ALA A 5 37.18 64.10 20.13
C ALA A 5 36.35 63.37 19.04
N VAL A 6 36.31 63.92 17.82
CA VAL A 6 35.52 63.36 16.70
C VAL A 6 35.99 61.97 16.30
N VAL A 7 37.32 61.75 16.27
CA VAL A 7 37.91 60.44 15.91
C VAL A 7 37.57 59.35 16.95
N LYS A 8 37.59 59.69 18.26
CA LYS A 8 37.26 58.74 19.33
C LYS A 8 35.78 58.34 19.32
N VAL A 9 34.87 59.28 19.06
CA VAL A 9 33.43 58.99 18.96
C VAL A 9 33.12 58.13 17.73
N GLY A 10 33.74 58.43 16.59
CA GLY A 10 33.56 57.63 15.36
C GLY A 10 34.05 56.19 15.49
N ALA A 11 35.21 55.96 16.13
CA ALA A 11 35.75 54.62 16.37
C ALA A 11 34.94 53.82 17.42
N ALA A 12 34.44 54.47 18.47
CA ALA A 12 33.57 53.82 19.46
C ALA A 12 32.21 53.41 18.86
N ALA A 13 31.63 54.27 18.01
CA ALA A 13 30.39 53.97 17.31
C ALA A 13 30.55 52.81 16.32
N SER A 14 31.60 52.80 15.49
CA SER A 14 31.82 51.73 14.50
C SER A 14 32.09 50.37 15.15
N ALA A 15 32.90 50.33 16.22
CA ALA A 15 33.14 49.10 16.98
C ALA A 15 31.85 48.56 17.63
N SER A 16 31.02 49.45 18.20
CA SER A 16 29.75 49.06 18.82
C SER A 16 28.75 48.51 17.80
N VAL A 17 28.65 49.14 16.62
CA VAL A 17 27.79 48.70 15.52
C VAL A 17 28.28 47.34 14.96
N CYS A 18 29.56 47.17 14.71
CA CYS A 18 30.11 45.89 14.25
C CYS A 18 29.91 44.76 15.27
N ALA A 19 30.05 45.04 16.58
CA ALA A 19 29.77 44.06 17.64
C ALA A 19 28.29 43.67 17.70
N LEU A 20 27.37 44.63 17.55
CA LEU A 20 25.93 44.37 17.49
C LEU A 20 25.53 43.53 16.27
N PHE A 21 25.97 43.91 15.07
CA PHE A 21 25.68 43.13 13.85
C PHE A 21 26.32 41.74 13.88
N GLY A 22 27.57 41.63 14.31
CA GLY A 22 28.25 40.34 14.48
C GLY A 22 27.55 39.45 15.52
N GLY A 23 27.11 40.02 16.64
CA GLY A 23 26.34 39.32 17.67
C GLY A 23 24.97 38.84 17.19
N VAL A 24 24.23 39.66 16.43
CA VAL A 24 22.94 39.26 15.84
C VAL A 24 23.11 38.17 14.80
N VAL A 25 24.09 38.28 13.89
CA VAL A 25 24.36 37.24 12.88
C VAL A 25 24.82 35.93 13.55
N LEU A 26 25.68 36.00 14.57
CA LEU A 26 26.11 34.82 15.32
C LEU A 26 24.94 34.18 16.10
N ALA A 27 24.06 34.99 16.71
CA ALA A 27 22.86 34.50 17.38
C ALA A 27 21.86 33.86 16.41
N GLN A 28 21.64 34.46 15.24
CA GLN A 28 20.81 33.88 14.17
C GLN A 28 21.41 32.58 13.63
N TYR A 29 22.73 32.54 13.40
CA TYR A 29 23.44 31.33 12.99
C TYR A 29 23.36 30.22 14.06
N MET A 30 23.59 30.55 15.33
CA MET A 30 23.44 29.61 16.44
C MET A 30 21.99 29.13 16.60
N PHE A 31 21.01 30.01 16.43
CA PHE A 31 19.59 29.65 16.49
C PHE A 31 19.20 28.74 15.32
N ALA A 32 19.63 29.05 14.09
CA ALA A 32 19.45 28.19 12.92
C ALA A 32 20.16 26.85 13.06
N LYS A 33 21.39 26.82 13.60
CA LYS A 33 22.15 25.60 13.87
C LYS A 33 21.53 24.76 14.98
N LYS A 34 20.96 25.38 16.01
CA LYS A 34 20.19 24.70 17.08
C LYS A 34 18.84 24.18 16.57
N LYS A 35 18.18 24.91 15.67
CA LYS A 35 16.95 24.48 14.97
C LYS A 35 17.21 23.31 14.00
N ARG A 36 18.38 23.29 13.32
CA ARG A 36 18.85 22.13 12.53
C ARG A 36 19.28 20.94 13.40
N ALA A 37 20.04 21.17 14.46
CA ALA A 37 20.52 20.09 15.36
C ALA A 37 19.39 19.39 16.15
N GLY A 38 18.22 20.02 16.27
CA GLY A 38 17.03 19.43 16.89
C GLY A 38 16.07 18.73 15.93
N LYS A 39 16.19 18.94 14.61
CA LYS A 39 15.37 18.22 13.61
C LYS A 39 16.07 16.89 13.32
N LYS A 40 15.60 15.80 13.90
CA LYS A 40 15.92 14.45 13.37
C LYS A 40 15.42 14.43 11.92
N THR A 41 16.28 14.07 10.97
CA THR A 41 15.84 13.80 9.60
C THR A 41 14.84 12.67 9.66
N LYS A 42 13.67 12.85 9.03
CA LYS A 42 12.63 11.83 9.11
C LYS A 42 13.02 10.61 8.28
N ILE A 43 12.64 9.40 8.69
CA ILE A 43 12.97 8.19 7.91
C ILE A 43 12.36 8.29 6.50
N ILE A 44 11.11 8.77 6.40
CA ILE A 44 10.42 9.02 5.13
C ILE A 44 11.02 10.17 4.31
N GLU A 45 11.69 11.16 4.94
CA GLU A 45 12.47 12.21 4.24
C GLU A 45 13.79 11.66 3.65
N MET A 46 14.10 10.37 3.85
CA MET A 46 15.31 9.69 3.37
C MET A 46 15.00 8.51 2.43
N MET A 47 13.75 8.37 1.98
CA MET A 47 13.27 7.29 1.12
C MET A 47 12.79 7.89 -0.20
N PRO A 48 13.55 7.78 -1.31
CA PRO A 48 13.20 8.42 -2.58
C PRO A 48 11.84 7.93 -3.15
N GLU A 49 11.39 6.74 -2.74
CA GLU A 49 10.09 6.19 -3.11
C GLU A 49 8.92 7.04 -2.56
N PHE A 50 9.13 7.76 -1.46
CA PHE A 50 8.18 8.70 -0.87
C PHE A 50 8.20 10.10 -1.52
N GLU A 51 9.15 10.38 -2.42
CA GLU A 51 9.20 11.62 -3.20
C GLU A 51 8.38 11.52 -4.51
N LYS A 52 7.86 10.34 -4.86
CA LYS A 52 6.97 10.14 -6.02
C LYS A 52 5.72 11.01 -5.90
N ASN A 53 5.30 11.61 -7.02
CA ASN A 53 4.06 12.39 -7.10
C ASN A 53 2.78 11.55 -6.97
N THR A 54 2.89 10.22 -6.98
CA THR A 54 1.81 9.27 -6.67
C THR A 54 1.57 9.10 -5.18
N VAL A 55 2.50 9.54 -4.31
CA VAL A 55 2.44 9.31 -2.86
C VAL A 55 1.78 10.47 -2.15
N HIS A 56 0.66 10.20 -1.50
CA HIS A 56 -0.07 11.17 -0.70
C HIS A 56 -0.26 10.66 0.74
N MET A 57 -0.10 11.54 1.73
CA MET A 57 -0.25 11.23 3.15
C MET A 57 -0.96 12.39 3.83
N ARG A 58 -2.00 12.11 4.63
CA ARG A 58 -2.67 13.14 5.44
C ARG A 58 -1.80 13.58 6.63
N ASP A 59 -1.15 12.62 7.28
CA ASP A 59 -0.27 12.84 8.43
C ASP A 59 1.05 12.06 8.28
N PRO A 60 2.07 12.67 7.63
CA PRO A 60 3.40 12.06 7.50
C PRO A 60 4.10 11.82 8.85
N GLU A 61 3.75 12.52 9.93
CA GLU A 61 4.36 12.32 11.25
C GLU A 61 3.83 11.06 11.93
N ARG A 62 2.53 10.79 11.79
CA ARG A 62 1.94 9.51 12.17
C ARG A 62 2.51 8.36 11.35
N VAL A 63 2.61 8.49 10.02
CA VAL A 63 3.21 7.46 9.14
C VAL A 63 4.63 7.11 9.60
N GLU A 64 5.46 8.12 9.87
CA GLU A 64 6.82 7.90 10.38
C GLU A 64 6.82 7.20 11.75
N GLN A 65 5.94 7.58 12.67
CA GLN A 65 5.85 6.95 13.99
C GLN A 65 5.49 5.46 13.89
N ILE A 66 4.54 5.11 13.01
CA ILE A 66 4.13 3.72 12.73
C ILE A 66 5.31 2.94 12.16
N ILE A 67 5.98 3.45 11.11
CA ILE A 67 7.15 2.81 10.50
C ILE A 67 8.27 2.63 11.54
N CYS A 68 8.54 3.63 12.38
CA CYS A 68 9.50 3.53 13.48
C CYS A 68 9.12 2.46 14.53
N GLY A 69 7.83 2.24 14.78
CA GLY A 69 7.32 1.15 15.62
C GLY A 69 7.58 -0.22 14.99
N MET A 70 7.29 -0.35 13.70
CA MET A 70 7.54 -1.57 12.93
C MET A 70 9.02 -1.95 12.88
N ILE A 71 9.91 -1.00 12.57
CA ILE A 71 11.37 -1.20 12.55
C ILE A 71 11.90 -1.69 13.90
N LYS A 72 11.36 -1.20 15.03
CA LYS A 72 11.74 -1.68 16.38
C LYS A 72 11.28 -3.11 16.65
N GLY A 73 10.18 -3.55 16.02
CA GLY A 73 9.67 -4.91 16.13
C GLY A 73 10.38 -5.91 15.23
N GLY A 74 10.80 -5.47 14.03
CA GLY A 74 11.44 -6.31 13.03
C GLY A 74 10.55 -7.45 12.52
N ALA A 75 11.16 -8.41 11.82
CA ALA A 75 10.50 -9.55 11.18
C ALA A 75 9.58 -10.35 12.13
N SER A 76 10.04 -10.62 13.36
CA SER A 76 9.33 -11.49 14.30
C SER A 76 8.01 -10.92 14.82
N LYS A 77 7.77 -9.61 14.65
CA LYS A 77 6.49 -8.97 14.94
C LYS A 77 5.69 -8.62 13.69
N LEU A 78 6.23 -8.77 12.48
CA LEU A 78 5.59 -8.32 11.25
C LEU A 78 4.63 -9.38 10.71
N GLN A 79 3.48 -8.95 10.18
CA GLN A 79 2.66 -9.70 9.21
C GLN A 79 2.15 -8.74 8.12
N VAL A 80 1.81 -9.29 6.96
CA VAL A 80 1.19 -8.58 5.85
C VAL A 80 -0.25 -9.07 5.70
N ILE A 81 -1.20 -8.15 5.56
CA ILE A 81 -2.60 -8.43 5.24
C ILE A 81 -2.94 -7.63 3.97
N THR A 82 -3.39 -8.28 2.92
CA THR A 82 -3.50 -7.65 1.59
C THR A 82 -4.70 -8.16 0.82
N ASP A 83 -5.37 -7.28 0.06
CA ASP A 83 -6.21 -7.73 -1.06
C ASP A 83 -5.31 -8.26 -2.21
N PHE A 84 -5.90 -8.69 -3.32
CA PHE A 84 -5.19 -9.16 -4.51
C PHE A 84 -5.58 -8.41 -5.79
N ASP A 85 -6.86 -8.21 -6.09
CA ASP A 85 -7.29 -7.69 -7.40
C ASP A 85 -7.14 -6.16 -7.41
N MET A 86 -6.35 -5.60 -8.33
CA MET A 86 -6.02 -4.16 -8.38
C MET A 86 -5.20 -3.64 -7.18
N THR A 87 -4.93 -4.51 -6.20
CA THR A 87 -3.97 -4.30 -5.10
C THR A 87 -2.65 -5.01 -5.37
N LEU A 88 -2.65 -6.35 -5.53
CA LEU A 88 -1.45 -7.14 -5.88
C LEU A 88 -1.33 -7.43 -7.38
N SER A 89 -2.39 -7.20 -8.15
CA SER A 89 -2.37 -7.13 -9.61
C SER A 89 -2.47 -5.67 -10.06
N ARG A 90 -1.84 -5.34 -11.19
CA ARG A 90 -1.93 -3.99 -11.78
C ARG A 90 -3.38 -3.62 -12.09
N PHE A 91 -3.72 -2.34 -11.97
CA PHE A 91 -5.01 -1.83 -12.43
C PHE A 91 -4.99 -1.61 -13.95
N ALA A 92 -3.94 -0.99 -14.49
CA ALA A 92 -3.78 -0.76 -15.92
C ALA A 92 -2.32 -0.84 -16.39
N VAL A 93 -2.12 -1.23 -17.65
CA VAL A 93 -0.83 -1.11 -18.35
C VAL A 93 -1.06 -0.41 -19.69
N ASN A 94 -0.23 0.58 -20.04
CA ASN A 94 -0.37 1.36 -21.27
C ASN A 94 -1.79 1.96 -21.48
N GLY A 95 -2.45 2.37 -20.39
CA GLY A 95 -3.82 2.90 -20.40
C GLY A 95 -4.92 1.85 -20.61
N LYS A 96 -4.57 0.57 -20.67
CA LYS A 96 -5.49 -0.57 -20.82
C LYS A 96 -5.75 -1.23 -19.46
N ARG A 97 -7.01 -1.31 -19.02
CA ARG A 97 -7.36 -1.95 -17.73
C ARG A 97 -7.05 -3.45 -17.76
N CYS A 98 -6.38 -3.93 -16.72
CA CYS A 98 -6.03 -5.33 -16.51
C CYS A 98 -7.23 -6.12 -15.96
N PRO A 99 -7.30 -7.44 -16.19
CA PRO A 99 -8.39 -8.27 -15.68
C PRO A 99 -8.21 -8.55 -14.18
N THR A 100 -9.33 -8.54 -13.44
CA THR A 100 -9.42 -9.18 -12.12
C THR A 100 -9.46 -10.71 -12.27
N CYS A 101 -9.33 -11.45 -11.17
CA CYS A 101 -9.52 -12.90 -11.12
C CYS A 101 -10.83 -13.36 -11.78
N HIS A 102 -11.93 -12.64 -11.54
CA HIS A 102 -13.22 -12.88 -12.22
C HIS A 102 -13.13 -12.65 -13.73
N ASN A 103 -12.51 -11.55 -14.17
CA ASN A 103 -12.39 -11.25 -15.60
C ASN A 103 -11.49 -12.23 -16.36
N ILE A 104 -10.60 -12.97 -15.69
CA ILE A 104 -9.85 -14.08 -16.33
C ILE A 104 -10.82 -15.20 -16.76
N ILE A 105 -11.82 -15.53 -15.93
CA ILE A 105 -12.85 -16.51 -16.28
C ILE A 105 -13.85 -15.93 -17.28
N ASP A 106 -14.36 -14.71 -17.09
CA ASP A 106 -15.35 -14.09 -18.00
C ASP A 106 -14.91 -14.08 -19.47
N ASN A 107 -13.60 -13.92 -19.69
CA ASN A 107 -12.99 -13.85 -21.01
C ASN A 107 -12.32 -15.16 -21.45
N CYS A 108 -12.49 -16.26 -20.70
CA CYS A 108 -11.95 -17.56 -21.03
C CYS A 108 -12.66 -18.18 -22.26
N LYS A 109 -11.92 -19.01 -23.03
CA LYS A 109 -12.44 -19.74 -24.20
C LYS A 109 -13.52 -20.78 -23.84
N LEU A 110 -13.62 -21.16 -22.56
CA LEU A 110 -14.63 -22.09 -22.05
C LEU A 110 -15.98 -21.41 -21.76
N VAL A 111 -16.02 -20.08 -21.71
CA VAL A 111 -17.26 -19.30 -21.55
C VAL A 111 -17.85 -19.00 -22.94
N THR A 112 -19.09 -19.44 -23.17
CA THR A 112 -19.81 -19.23 -24.42
C THR A 112 -20.15 -17.74 -24.64
N GLU A 113 -20.31 -17.31 -25.90
CA GLU A 113 -20.63 -15.90 -26.22
C GLU A 113 -21.95 -15.42 -25.57
N ASP A 114 -22.97 -16.28 -25.51
CA ASP A 114 -24.24 -16.00 -24.81
C ASP A 114 -24.03 -15.80 -23.30
N CYS A 115 -23.11 -16.55 -22.70
CA CYS A 115 -22.74 -16.38 -21.29
C CYS A 115 -21.91 -15.10 -21.11
N ARG A 116 -20.94 -14.83 -22.00
CA ARG A 116 -20.13 -13.61 -21.99
C ARG A 116 -20.98 -12.35 -22.14
N THR A 117 -22.02 -12.38 -22.97
CA THR A 117 -22.99 -11.27 -23.09
C THR A 117 -23.71 -11.02 -21.77
N LYS A 118 -24.21 -12.07 -21.11
CA LYS A 118 -24.88 -11.96 -19.80
C LYS A 118 -23.94 -11.52 -18.68
N LEU A 119 -22.69 -12.01 -18.67
CA LEU A 119 -21.65 -11.55 -17.75
C LEU A 119 -21.29 -10.09 -18.00
N LEU A 120 -21.27 -9.65 -19.27
CA LEU A 120 -21.06 -8.26 -19.64
C LEU A 120 -22.28 -7.37 -19.29
N GLU A 121 -23.50 -7.88 -19.33
CA GLU A 121 -24.71 -7.16 -18.86
C GLU A 121 -24.74 -7.04 -17.33
N LEU A 122 -24.43 -8.11 -16.60
CA LEU A 122 -24.25 -8.09 -15.14
C LEU A 122 -23.13 -7.12 -14.76
N LYS A 123 -21.98 -7.20 -15.45
CA LYS A 123 -20.90 -6.23 -15.36
C LYS A 123 -21.47 -4.84 -15.61
N ASN A 124 -22.04 -4.52 -16.77
CA ASN A 124 -22.60 -3.20 -17.07
C ASN A 124 -23.74 -2.72 -16.12
N THR A 125 -24.26 -3.57 -15.23
CA THR A 125 -25.21 -3.20 -14.16
C THR A 125 -24.51 -2.84 -12.84
N TYR A 126 -23.51 -3.63 -12.40
CA TYR A 126 -22.79 -3.41 -11.14
C TYR A 126 -21.49 -2.59 -11.33
N TYR A 127 -20.86 -2.70 -12.49
CA TYR A 127 -19.62 -2.06 -12.90
C TYR A 127 -19.71 -0.57 -13.28
N PRO A 128 -20.87 0.09 -13.49
CA PRO A 128 -20.93 1.56 -13.44
C PRO A 128 -20.46 2.13 -12.08
N ILE A 129 -20.42 1.28 -11.05
CA ILE A 129 -19.84 1.56 -9.74
C ILE A 129 -18.29 1.39 -9.77
N GLU A 130 -17.70 0.78 -10.81
CA GLU A 130 -16.33 0.20 -10.86
C GLU A 130 -15.45 0.31 -12.17
N ILE A 131 -16.00 0.53 -13.40
CA ILE A 131 -15.50 0.93 -14.78
C ILE A 131 -14.07 0.57 -15.33
N ASP A 132 -13.74 0.28 -16.60
CA ASP A 132 -14.33 0.43 -17.97
C ASP A 132 -14.00 -0.81 -18.90
N PRO A 133 -14.74 -1.12 -20.01
CA PRO A 133 -14.69 -2.45 -20.65
C PRO A 133 -14.04 -2.65 -22.05
N HIS A 134 -13.41 -1.67 -22.72
CA HIS A 134 -13.21 -1.70 -24.20
C HIS A 134 -12.03 -2.52 -24.83
N LEU A 135 -11.71 -3.76 -24.40
CA LEU A 135 -10.48 -4.48 -24.87
C LEU A 135 -10.60 -6.00 -25.10
N THR A 136 -9.77 -6.55 -26.01
CA THR A 136 -9.72 -7.99 -26.40
C THR A 136 -8.66 -8.79 -25.61
N MET A 137 -8.64 -10.13 -25.75
CA MET A 137 -7.84 -11.01 -24.88
C MET A 137 -6.38 -11.21 -25.26
N GLU A 138 -6.02 -11.28 -26.54
CA GLU A 138 -4.61 -11.37 -26.95
C GLU A 138 -3.82 -10.13 -26.52
N GLU A 139 -4.49 -9.00 -26.35
CA GLU A 139 -3.90 -7.76 -25.82
C GLU A 139 -3.79 -7.72 -24.30
N LYS A 140 -4.52 -8.56 -23.55
CA LYS A 140 -4.55 -8.54 -22.07
C LYS A 140 -3.53 -9.48 -21.43
N TYR A 141 -3.26 -10.62 -22.06
CA TYR A 141 -2.42 -11.68 -21.48
C TYR A 141 -1.01 -11.23 -21.04
N PRO A 142 -0.27 -10.38 -21.78
CA PRO A 142 1.05 -9.90 -21.34
C PRO A 142 1.01 -9.01 -20.09
N PHE A 143 -0.15 -8.42 -19.77
CA PHE A 143 -0.33 -7.52 -18.64
C PHE A 143 -0.85 -8.22 -17.38
N MET A 144 -1.08 -9.54 -17.44
CA MET A 144 -1.61 -10.34 -16.33
C MET A 144 -0.55 -10.81 -15.32
N VAL A 145 0.74 -10.75 -15.68
CA VAL A 145 1.82 -11.46 -14.95
C VAL A 145 2.96 -10.56 -14.47
N GLU A 146 3.10 -9.36 -15.01
CA GLU A 146 4.09 -8.40 -14.54
C GLU A 146 3.42 -7.29 -13.73
N TRP A 147 3.61 -7.32 -12.41
CA TRP A 147 3.60 -6.13 -11.57
C TRP A 147 5.05 -5.67 -11.36
N GLU A 148 5.31 -4.40 -11.02
CA GLU A 148 6.70 -3.96 -10.78
C GLU A 148 7.04 -4.13 -9.30
N GLY A 149 7.97 -5.04 -9.00
CA GLY A 149 8.47 -5.27 -7.64
C GLY A 149 7.74 -6.36 -6.82
N TYR A 150 6.96 -7.25 -7.43
CA TYR A 150 6.32 -8.35 -6.68
C TYR A 150 7.29 -9.46 -6.24
N GLU A 151 8.26 -9.88 -7.08
CA GLU A 151 9.24 -10.90 -6.66
C GLU A 151 10.04 -10.43 -5.43
N PRO A 152 10.62 -9.20 -5.39
CA PRO A 152 11.29 -8.69 -4.20
C PRO A 152 10.40 -8.58 -2.95
N PHE A 153 9.10 -8.39 -3.12
CA PHE A 153 8.13 -8.31 -2.03
C PHE A 153 7.89 -9.69 -1.42
N PHE A 154 7.44 -10.65 -2.23
CA PHE A 154 7.17 -12.00 -1.78
C PHE A 154 8.43 -12.72 -1.28
N ASP A 155 9.55 -12.61 -2.01
CA ASP A 155 10.79 -13.29 -1.65
C ASP A 155 11.39 -12.76 -0.34
N ARG A 156 11.35 -11.44 -0.10
CA ARG A 156 11.80 -10.87 1.18
C ARG A 156 10.93 -11.33 2.33
N LEU A 157 9.60 -11.33 2.16
CA LEU A 157 8.67 -11.79 3.17
C LEU A 157 8.91 -13.27 3.50
N GLN A 158 9.16 -14.11 2.48
CA GLN A 158 9.50 -15.52 2.64
C GLN A 158 10.89 -15.74 3.29
N GLN A 159 11.92 -14.99 2.88
CA GLN A 159 13.27 -15.07 3.45
C GLN A 159 13.29 -14.82 4.96
N HIS A 160 12.40 -13.96 5.45
CA HIS A 160 12.25 -13.63 6.87
C HIS A 160 11.08 -14.36 7.54
N ASN A 161 10.41 -15.29 6.83
CA ASN A 161 9.23 -16.05 7.29
C ASN A 161 8.12 -15.14 7.90
N VAL A 162 7.89 -13.98 7.27
CA VAL A 162 6.83 -13.04 7.63
C VAL A 162 5.51 -13.58 7.08
N PRO A 163 4.47 -13.80 7.91
CA PRO A 163 3.17 -14.28 7.42
C PRO A 163 2.53 -13.29 6.46
N VAL A 164 2.02 -13.80 5.32
CA VAL A 164 1.29 -13.01 4.32
C VAL A 164 -0.13 -13.58 4.20
N PHE A 165 -1.13 -12.79 4.57
CA PHE A 165 -2.53 -13.16 4.47
C PHE A 165 -3.16 -12.40 3.28
N ILE A 166 -3.33 -13.11 2.15
CA ILE A 166 -4.01 -12.58 0.97
C ILE A 166 -5.50 -12.84 1.13
N PHE A 167 -6.29 -11.78 1.25
CA PHE A 167 -7.72 -11.84 1.53
C PHE A 167 -8.51 -11.13 0.42
N SER A 168 -8.89 -11.91 -0.58
CA SER A 168 -9.49 -11.40 -1.82
C SER A 168 -11.00 -11.61 -1.87
N ALA A 169 -11.70 -10.70 -2.53
CA ALA A 169 -13.09 -10.90 -2.98
C ALA A 169 -13.18 -11.53 -4.39
N GLY A 170 -12.03 -11.89 -4.98
CA GLY A 170 -11.89 -12.50 -6.30
C GLY A 170 -12.24 -13.99 -6.31
N LEU A 171 -11.58 -14.74 -7.20
CA LEU A 171 -11.71 -16.19 -7.34
C LEU A 171 -10.44 -16.85 -6.80
N GLY A 172 -10.57 -17.71 -5.79
CA GLY A 172 -9.45 -18.29 -5.04
C GLY A 172 -8.52 -19.15 -5.91
N ASP A 173 -9.09 -20.08 -6.66
CA ASP A 173 -8.37 -21.02 -7.51
C ASP A 173 -7.58 -20.29 -8.63
N VAL A 174 -8.14 -19.19 -9.15
CA VAL A 174 -7.49 -18.34 -10.16
C VAL A 174 -6.35 -17.55 -9.56
N LEU A 175 -6.56 -16.96 -8.36
CA LEU A 175 -5.54 -16.25 -7.61
C LEU A 175 -4.34 -17.15 -7.32
N GLU A 176 -4.58 -18.34 -6.76
CA GLU A 176 -3.55 -19.32 -6.44
C GLU A 176 -2.74 -19.72 -7.67
N GLU A 177 -3.40 -19.97 -8.82
CA GLU A 177 -2.73 -20.29 -10.07
C GLU A 177 -1.85 -19.13 -10.58
N ILE A 178 -2.29 -17.87 -10.45
CA ILE A 178 -1.46 -16.70 -10.82
C ILE A 178 -0.18 -16.65 -9.98
N ILE A 179 -0.29 -16.69 -8.65
CA ILE A 179 0.89 -16.58 -7.76
C ILE A 179 1.79 -17.83 -7.83
N HIS A 180 1.23 -18.98 -8.17
CA HIS A 180 1.98 -20.21 -8.42
C HIS A 180 2.76 -20.13 -9.75
N GLN A 181 2.14 -19.68 -10.85
CA GLN A 181 2.84 -19.47 -12.13
C GLN A 181 3.91 -18.38 -12.05
N ALA A 182 3.68 -17.31 -11.27
CA ALA A 182 4.67 -16.28 -10.98
C ALA A 182 5.78 -16.72 -10.00
N GLY A 183 5.75 -17.96 -9.49
CA GLY A 183 6.81 -18.51 -8.63
C GLY A 183 6.85 -17.96 -7.20
N VAL A 184 5.81 -17.23 -6.78
CA VAL A 184 5.75 -16.50 -5.50
C VAL A 184 4.73 -17.05 -4.50
N TYR A 185 4.08 -18.18 -4.79
CA TYR A 185 3.25 -18.89 -3.81
C TYR A 185 4.10 -19.64 -2.78
N HIS A 186 4.73 -18.86 -1.90
CA HIS A 186 5.64 -19.34 -0.86
C HIS A 186 4.89 -19.90 0.36
N PRO A 187 5.49 -20.78 1.19
CA PRO A 187 4.83 -21.39 2.35
C PRO A 187 4.35 -20.41 3.45
N ASN A 188 4.83 -19.17 3.46
CA ASN A 188 4.37 -18.11 4.36
C ASN A 188 3.08 -17.42 3.86
N VAL A 189 2.63 -17.69 2.64
CA VAL A 189 1.44 -17.11 2.02
C VAL A 189 0.21 -17.95 2.37
N LYS A 190 -0.82 -17.31 2.92
CA LYS A 190 -2.14 -17.88 3.15
C LYS A 190 -3.18 -17.12 2.33
N VAL A 191 -3.84 -17.83 1.41
CA VAL A 191 -4.97 -17.30 0.63
C VAL A 191 -6.30 -17.59 1.33
N VAL A 192 -7.17 -16.58 1.34
CA VAL A 192 -8.59 -16.62 1.68
C VAL A 192 -9.36 -15.84 0.61
N SER A 193 -10.26 -16.52 -0.10
CA SER A 193 -10.98 -16.00 -1.27
C SER A 193 -12.19 -16.89 -1.57
N ASN A 194 -12.98 -16.57 -2.60
CA ASN A 194 -14.09 -17.40 -3.07
C ASN A 194 -13.54 -18.59 -3.88
N PHE A 195 -13.36 -19.73 -3.22
CA PHE A 195 -12.91 -20.96 -3.87
C PHE A 195 -14.06 -21.69 -4.55
N MET A 196 -13.81 -22.15 -5.77
CA MET A 196 -14.75 -22.91 -6.59
C MET A 196 -15.04 -24.29 -5.98
N ASP A 197 -16.27 -24.75 -6.14
CA ASP A 197 -16.69 -26.11 -5.78
C ASP A 197 -16.96 -26.93 -7.05
N PHE A 198 -16.21 -28.02 -7.21
CA PHE A 198 -16.24 -28.89 -8.39
C PHE A 198 -16.79 -30.26 -8.01
N ASP A 199 -17.56 -30.87 -8.91
CA ASP A 199 -18.03 -32.24 -8.71
C ASP A 199 -16.99 -33.32 -9.09
N GLU A 200 -17.40 -34.58 -9.01
CA GLU A 200 -16.60 -35.76 -9.35
C GLU A 200 -16.11 -35.80 -10.80
N ASN A 201 -16.71 -35.02 -11.71
CA ASN A 201 -16.32 -34.90 -13.11
C ASN A 201 -15.44 -33.66 -13.37
N GLY A 202 -15.21 -32.83 -12.35
CA GLY A 202 -14.52 -31.54 -12.49
C GLY A 202 -15.40 -30.41 -13.02
N GLU A 203 -16.74 -30.56 -13.01
CA GLU A 203 -17.65 -29.47 -13.38
C GLU A 203 -17.87 -28.51 -12.21
N LEU A 204 -17.80 -27.20 -12.48
CA LEU A 204 -18.10 -26.15 -11.50
C LEU A 204 -19.58 -26.20 -11.08
N ARG A 205 -19.84 -26.49 -9.80
CA ARG A 205 -21.19 -26.54 -9.21
C ARG A 205 -21.52 -25.31 -8.38
N GLY A 206 -20.52 -24.61 -7.82
CA GLY A 206 -20.75 -23.44 -6.98
C GLY A 206 -19.46 -22.92 -6.35
N PHE A 207 -19.59 -22.34 -5.16
CA PHE A 207 -18.48 -21.80 -4.36
C PHE A 207 -18.52 -22.36 -2.94
N LYS A 208 -17.34 -22.59 -2.38
CA LYS A 208 -17.14 -23.15 -1.04
C LYS A 208 -17.29 -22.07 0.04
N GLY A 209 -17.92 -22.42 1.15
CA GLY A 209 -18.08 -21.52 2.30
C GLY A 209 -19.14 -20.45 2.07
N GLU A 210 -18.92 -19.25 2.60
CA GLU A 210 -19.77 -18.08 2.37
C GLU A 210 -19.06 -17.08 1.47
N LEU A 211 -19.84 -16.36 0.65
CA LEU A 211 -19.36 -15.34 -0.27
C LEU A 211 -18.58 -14.23 0.44
N ILE A 212 -17.35 -14.00 -0.03
CA ILE A 212 -16.55 -12.81 0.28
C ILE A 212 -16.78 -11.80 -0.85
N HIS A 213 -17.23 -10.60 -0.50
CA HIS A 213 -17.36 -9.46 -1.39
C HIS A 213 -16.73 -8.21 -0.76
N VAL A 214 -16.55 -7.15 -1.56
CA VAL A 214 -15.84 -5.92 -1.18
C VAL A 214 -16.29 -5.32 0.17
N PHE A 215 -17.54 -5.54 0.61
CA PHE A 215 -18.10 -4.90 1.81
C PHE A 215 -18.25 -5.82 3.04
N ASN A 216 -17.94 -7.12 2.96
CA ASN A 216 -18.06 -8.04 4.10
C ASN A 216 -16.73 -8.66 4.56
N LYS A 217 -15.59 -8.06 4.15
CA LYS A 217 -14.27 -8.52 4.60
C LYS A 217 -14.10 -8.51 6.12
N HIS A 218 -14.80 -7.62 6.83
CA HIS A 218 -14.94 -7.67 8.30
C HIS A 218 -15.37 -9.08 8.80
N ASP A 219 -16.46 -9.62 8.26
CA ASP A 219 -17.02 -10.90 8.70
C ASP A 219 -16.08 -12.07 8.37
N GLY A 220 -15.38 -12.01 7.24
CA GLY A 220 -14.38 -13.01 6.86
C GLY A 220 -13.11 -12.93 7.71
N ALA A 221 -12.67 -11.74 8.10
CA ALA A 221 -11.54 -11.56 9.02
C ALA A 221 -11.84 -12.19 10.39
N LEU A 222 -13.03 -11.93 10.95
CA LEU A 222 -13.48 -12.53 12.22
C LEU A 222 -13.62 -14.06 12.17
N ARG A 223 -13.84 -14.64 10.99
CA ARG A 223 -13.89 -16.10 10.81
C ARG A 223 -12.52 -16.77 10.73
N ASN A 224 -11.48 -16.02 10.37
CA ASN A 224 -10.10 -16.50 10.32
C ASN A 224 -9.35 -16.37 11.65
N THR A 225 -10.06 -16.26 12.77
CA THR A 225 -9.46 -16.16 14.12
C THR A 225 -8.51 -17.31 14.46
N GLU A 226 -8.70 -18.52 13.91
CA GLU A 226 -7.77 -19.64 14.14
C GLU A 226 -6.39 -19.40 13.50
N TYR A 227 -6.34 -18.74 12.34
CA TYR A 227 -5.09 -18.27 11.72
C TYR A 227 -4.48 -17.13 12.54
N PHE A 228 -5.26 -16.11 12.88
CA PHE A 228 -4.76 -14.96 13.65
C PHE A 228 -4.32 -15.30 15.09
N LYS A 229 -4.79 -16.41 15.67
CA LYS A 229 -4.23 -16.98 16.92
C LYS A 229 -2.84 -17.59 16.74
N GLN A 230 -2.54 -18.16 15.56
CA GLN A 230 -1.23 -18.76 15.25
C GLN A 230 -0.18 -17.66 15.02
N VAL A 231 -0.56 -16.55 14.36
CA VAL A 231 0.29 -15.37 14.11
C VAL A 231 0.07 -14.25 15.14
N LYS A 232 -0.41 -14.57 16.36
CA LYS A 232 -0.79 -13.60 17.40
C LYS A 232 0.36 -12.69 17.87
N ASP A 233 1.60 -13.16 17.73
CA ASP A 233 2.81 -12.45 18.16
C ASP A 233 3.28 -11.46 17.06
N ASN A 234 2.75 -11.60 15.84
CA ASN A 234 2.97 -10.70 14.71
C ASN A 234 2.09 -9.43 14.83
N CYS A 235 2.25 -8.67 15.92
CA CYS A 235 1.41 -7.52 16.25
C CYS A 235 1.67 -6.23 15.42
N ASN A 236 2.58 -6.25 14.46
CA ASN A 236 2.82 -5.18 13.50
C ASN A 236 2.26 -5.57 12.12
N ILE A 237 1.29 -4.81 11.60
CA ILE A 237 0.57 -5.16 10.36
C ILE A 237 0.81 -4.11 9.27
N VAL A 238 1.35 -4.54 8.14
CA VAL A 238 1.24 -3.77 6.89
C VAL A 238 -0.03 -4.23 6.19
N LEU A 239 -0.98 -3.31 6.00
CA LEU A 239 -2.25 -3.55 5.31
C LEU A 239 -2.22 -2.88 3.93
N LEU A 240 -2.45 -3.65 2.87
CA LEU A 240 -2.53 -3.16 1.49
C LEU A 240 -3.95 -3.39 0.94
N GLY A 241 -4.53 -2.41 0.24
CA GLY A 241 -5.83 -2.55 -0.41
C GLY A 241 -6.10 -1.42 -1.40
N ASP A 242 -7.03 -1.61 -2.33
CA ASP A 242 -7.44 -0.61 -3.33
C ASP A 242 -8.84 -0.03 -3.04
N SER A 243 -9.64 -0.71 -2.21
CA SER A 243 -11.00 -0.32 -1.84
C SER A 243 -11.07 0.19 -0.39
N LEU A 244 -12.23 0.75 -0.02
CA LEU A 244 -12.48 1.12 1.38
C LEU A 244 -12.94 -0.07 2.26
N GLY A 245 -13.28 -1.21 1.66
CA GLY A 245 -13.63 -2.42 2.41
C GLY A 245 -12.42 -3.17 2.96
N ASP A 246 -11.26 -2.95 2.34
CA ASP A 246 -9.99 -3.59 2.72
C ASP A 246 -9.47 -3.09 4.07
N LEU A 247 -9.91 -1.91 4.50
CA LEU A 247 -9.61 -1.32 5.81
C LEU A 247 -9.98 -2.24 6.98
N ASN A 248 -10.90 -3.18 6.77
CA ASN A 248 -11.42 -4.14 7.76
C ASN A 248 -10.75 -5.53 7.69
N MET A 249 -9.80 -5.77 6.79
CA MET A 249 -9.15 -7.09 6.67
C MET A 249 -8.33 -7.50 7.90
N ALA A 250 -7.90 -6.53 8.72
CA ALA A 250 -7.17 -6.77 9.96
C ALA A 250 -8.08 -6.94 11.20
N ASP A 251 -9.41 -6.88 11.07
CA ASP A 251 -10.33 -6.88 12.22
C ASP A 251 -10.34 -8.21 13.01
N GLY A 252 -9.81 -9.29 12.41
CA GLY A 252 -9.59 -10.58 13.08
C GLY A 252 -8.29 -10.68 13.89
N VAL A 253 -7.40 -9.68 13.82
CA VAL A 253 -6.10 -9.70 14.51
C VAL A 253 -6.27 -9.40 16.00
N PRO A 254 -5.85 -10.30 16.92
CA PRO A 254 -6.18 -10.17 18.34
C PRO A 254 -5.42 -9.06 19.07
N ASN A 255 -4.19 -8.73 18.64
CA ASN A 255 -3.35 -7.70 19.24
C ASN A 255 -2.65 -6.90 18.14
N VAL A 256 -2.85 -5.59 18.13
CA VAL A 256 -2.21 -4.66 17.19
C VAL A 256 -1.37 -3.66 17.97
N GLU A 257 -0.05 -3.68 17.77
CA GLU A 257 0.87 -2.68 18.31
C GLU A 257 1.07 -1.53 17.31
N ASN A 258 1.26 -1.86 16.03
CA ASN A 258 1.32 -0.90 14.93
C ASN A 258 0.55 -1.45 13.72
N ILE A 259 -0.22 -0.61 13.04
CA ILE A 259 -0.81 -0.93 11.73
C ILE A 259 -0.53 0.23 10.78
N LEU A 260 -0.03 -0.08 9.59
CA LEU A 260 0.18 0.88 8.50
C LEU A 260 -0.74 0.49 7.36
N LYS A 261 -1.69 1.36 7.01
CA LYS A 261 -2.63 1.14 5.91
C LYS A 261 -2.15 1.88 4.66
N ILE A 262 -1.90 1.16 3.58
CA ILE A 262 -1.50 1.68 2.27
C ILE A 262 -2.63 1.42 1.27
N GLY A 263 -3.19 2.49 0.70
CA GLY A 263 -4.35 2.45 -0.19
C GLY A 263 -3.99 2.76 -1.64
N PHE A 264 -4.23 1.83 -2.57
CA PHE A 264 -4.05 2.04 -4.01
C PHE A 264 -5.29 2.74 -4.59
N LEU A 265 -5.17 4.02 -4.95
CA LEU A 265 -6.27 4.80 -5.53
C LEU A 265 -6.12 4.87 -7.05
N ASN A 266 -6.68 3.86 -7.71
CA ASN A 266 -6.49 3.64 -9.15
C ASN A 266 -7.48 4.40 -10.04
N ASP A 267 -8.71 4.64 -9.58
CA ASP A 267 -9.79 5.29 -10.35
C ASP A 267 -10.64 6.26 -9.52
N LYS A 268 -11.34 7.18 -10.19
CA LYS A 268 -12.18 8.26 -9.61
C LYS A 268 -11.42 9.08 -8.57
N VAL A 269 -10.16 9.39 -8.87
CA VAL A 269 -9.22 10.07 -7.96
C VAL A 269 -9.81 11.37 -7.41
N GLU A 270 -10.39 12.22 -8.26
CA GLU A 270 -10.97 13.51 -7.87
C GLU A 270 -12.13 13.34 -6.86
N ASP A 271 -12.95 12.30 -7.01
CA ASP A 271 -14.09 12.02 -6.13
C ASP A 271 -13.68 11.31 -4.82
N ARG A 272 -12.60 10.52 -4.86
CA ARG A 272 -12.26 9.54 -3.81
C ARG A 272 -11.04 9.91 -2.96
N LEU A 273 -10.11 10.74 -3.46
CA LEU A 273 -8.82 11.00 -2.82
C LEU A 273 -8.97 11.49 -1.37
N GLU A 274 -9.86 12.44 -1.12
CA GLU A 274 -10.08 12.98 0.23
C GLU A 274 -10.53 11.88 1.22
N LYS A 275 -11.45 11.00 0.79
CA LYS A 275 -11.94 9.89 1.60
C LYS A 275 -10.88 8.80 1.81
N TYR A 276 -10.00 8.58 0.84
CA TYR A 276 -8.86 7.68 0.99
C TYR A 276 -7.83 8.26 1.98
N LEU A 277 -7.54 9.57 1.90
CA LEU A 277 -6.63 10.26 2.83
C LEU A 277 -7.14 10.32 4.28
N ASP A 278 -8.45 10.25 4.49
CA ASP A 278 -9.03 10.10 5.84
C ASP A 278 -8.96 8.67 6.40
N SER A 279 -8.75 7.67 5.53
CA SER A 279 -8.93 6.25 5.87
C SER A 279 -7.64 5.43 5.84
N TYR A 280 -6.71 5.79 4.95
CA TYR A 280 -5.40 5.17 4.75
C TYR A 280 -4.30 6.11 5.24
N ASP A 281 -3.24 5.56 5.83
CA ASP A 281 -2.10 6.35 6.30
C ASP A 281 -1.25 6.84 5.11
N ILE A 282 -1.12 6.02 4.06
CA ILE A 282 -0.49 6.33 2.78
C ILE A 282 -1.48 6.01 1.65
N VAL A 283 -1.65 6.93 0.69
CA VAL A 283 -2.45 6.72 -0.52
C VAL A 283 -1.52 6.78 -1.74
N LEU A 284 -1.57 5.75 -2.58
CA LEU A 284 -0.81 5.61 -3.81
C LEU A 284 -1.76 5.85 -5.00
N VAL A 285 -1.71 7.05 -5.58
CA VAL A 285 -2.60 7.47 -6.67
C VAL A 285 -2.05 7.00 -8.00
N LYS A 286 -2.75 6.06 -8.66
CA LYS A 286 -2.37 5.47 -9.95
C LYS A 286 -0.93 4.95 -9.98
N ASP A 287 -0.49 4.31 -8.90
CA ASP A 287 0.83 3.71 -8.79
C ASP A 287 0.74 2.20 -9.10
N GLU A 288 1.37 1.78 -10.19
CA GLU A 288 1.36 0.39 -10.67
C GLU A 288 2.62 -0.38 -10.19
N THR A 289 3.17 0.00 -9.02
CA THR A 289 4.42 -0.54 -8.43
C THR A 289 4.29 -0.88 -6.94
N LEU A 290 5.17 -1.77 -6.46
CA LEU A 290 5.34 -2.06 -5.03
C LEU A 290 6.46 -1.25 -4.35
N ASP A 291 7.03 -0.23 -4.99
CA ASP A 291 8.23 0.46 -4.48
C ASP A 291 8.07 1.01 -3.07
N VAL A 292 6.91 1.61 -2.76
CA VAL A 292 6.65 2.16 -1.42
C VAL A 292 6.54 1.04 -0.38
N PRO A 293 5.68 0.00 -0.53
CA PRO A 293 5.71 -1.17 0.34
C PRO A 293 7.10 -1.84 0.46
N ASN A 294 7.82 -2.04 -0.65
CA ASN A 294 9.15 -2.66 -0.66
C ASN A 294 10.20 -1.84 0.09
N SER A 295 10.22 -0.52 -0.09
CA SER A 295 11.15 0.37 0.61
C SER A 295 10.87 0.38 2.12
N ILE A 296 9.59 0.32 2.54
CA ILE A 296 9.20 0.16 3.95
C ILE A 296 9.69 -1.19 4.49
N LEU A 297 9.40 -2.29 3.79
CA LEU A 297 9.88 -3.63 4.18
C LEU A 297 11.40 -3.65 4.32
N GLN A 298 12.15 -3.09 3.37
CA GLN A 298 13.62 -2.98 3.41
C GLN A 298 14.16 -2.16 4.60
N LYS A 299 13.34 -1.36 5.30
CA LYS A 299 13.75 -0.75 6.58
C LYS A 299 13.44 -1.64 7.80
N ILE A 300 12.44 -2.51 7.71
CA ILE A 300 11.98 -3.38 8.81
C ILE A 300 12.75 -4.71 8.82
N ILE A 301 13.05 -5.28 7.64
CA ILE A 301 13.65 -6.61 7.42
C ILE A 301 14.73 -6.59 6.33
#